data_AF-A0A103XNB0-F1
#
_entry.id   AF-A0A103XNB0-F1
#
_cell.length_a   1.000
_cell.length_b   1.000
_cell.length_c   1.000
_cell.angle_alpha   90.00
_cell.angle_beta   90.00
_cell.angle_gamma   90.00
#
_symmetry.space_group_name_H-M   'P 1'
#
loop_
_entity.id
_entity.type
_entity.pdbx_description
1 polymer ?
#
loop_
_entity_poly.entity_id
_entity_poly.type
_entity_poly.pdbx_seq_one_letter_code
_entity_poly.pdbx_strand_id
1 'polypeptide(L)' 'MKKSYAKTKNVKFLGVGAAKYTHALGMVLDLSKKVLGVCSRRFALLVDDLKVVAANVEAGEEFTVSSANDILAAF' A
#
# COMPACT_ATOMS: atom_id res chain seq x y z
N MET A 1 0.14 -22.41 7.47
CA MET A 1 -0.46 -22.60 6.14
C MET A 1 0.10 -21.54 5.17
N LYS A 2 1.20 -21.82 4.45
CA LYS A 2 1.74 -20.90 3.44
C LYS A 2 0.88 -21.00 2.18
N LYS A 3 -0.13 -20.13 2.05
CA LYS A 3 -0.76 -19.88 0.74
C LYS A 3 0.27 -19.11 -0.10
N SER A 4 1.02 -19.83 -0.93
CA SER A 4 1.93 -19.23 -1.91
C SER A 4 1.10 -18.77 -3.11
N TYR A 5 1.09 -17.47 -3.39
CA TYR A 5 0.52 -16.97 -4.64
C TYR A 5 1.47 -17.39 -5.78
N ALA A 6 0.95 -18.12 -6.76
CA ALA A 6 1.72 -18.91 -7.72
C ALA A 6 2.68 -18.11 -8.66
N LYS A 7 2.67 -16.76 -8.63
CA LYS A 7 3.44 -15.89 -9.53
C LYS A 7 4.00 -14.63 -8.83
N THR A 8 4.80 -14.81 -7.78
CA THR A 8 5.28 -13.70 -6.93
C THR A 8 6.76 -13.35 -7.11
N LYS A 9 7.43 -13.87 -8.15
CA LYS A 9 8.86 -13.60 -8.40
C LYS A 9 9.22 -12.12 -8.36
N ASN A 10 8.31 -11.25 -8.81
CA ASN A 10 8.52 -9.81 -8.92
C ASN A 10 7.85 -9.01 -7.77
N VAL A 11 7.26 -9.69 -6.78
CA VAL A 11 6.51 -9.04 -5.68
C VAL A 11 7.00 -9.59 -4.35
N LYS A 12 7.54 -8.71 -3.51
CA LYS A 12 7.88 -9.03 -2.12
C LYS A 12 6.74 -8.56 -1.22
N PHE A 13 6.19 -9.46 -0.42
CA PHE A 13 5.20 -9.10 0.59
C PHE A 13 5.91 -8.70 1.89
N LEU A 14 5.60 -7.50 2.37
CA LEU A 14 6.10 -6.98 3.64
C LEU A 14 5.00 -7.09 4.70
N GLY A 15 5.27 -7.83 5.77
CA GLY A 15 4.37 -7.90 6.92
C GLY A 15 4.51 -6.66 7.80
N VAL A 16 3.44 -5.88 7.93
CA VAL A 16 3.41 -4.64 8.74
C VAL A 16 2.46 -4.81 9.94
N GLY A 17 2.66 -5.86 10.73
CA GLY A 17 1.69 -6.28 11.77
C GLY A 17 1.46 -5.28 12.91
N ALA A 18 2.44 -4.43 13.21
CA ALA A 18 2.31 -3.38 14.23
C ALA A 18 1.89 -2.01 13.66
N ALA A 19 1.56 -1.94 12.36
CA ALA A 19 1.20 -0.71 11.64
C ALA A 19 2.20 0.46 11.72
N LYS A 20 3.41 0.28 12.30
CA LYS A 20 4.41 1.36 12.50
C LYS A 20 4.75 2.10 11.21
N TYR A 21 4.89 1.38 10.10
CA TYR A 21 5.16 1.98 8.79
C TYR A 21 3.99 2.83 8.30
N THR A 22 2.77 2.30 8.41
CA THR A 22 1.53 3.01 8.08
C THR A 22 1.38 4.31 8.89
N HIS A 23 1.68 4.26 10.19
CA HIS A 23 1.68 5.44 11.06
C HIS A 23 2.75 6.45 10.64
N ALA A 24 3.97 6.00 10.35
CA ALA A 24 5.06 6.88 9.92
C ALA A 24 4.75 7.60 8.60
N LEU A 25 4.01 6.95 7.69
CA LEU A 25 3.53 7.56 6.44
C LEU A 25 2.29 8.45 6.59
N GLY A 26 1.65 8.47 7.76
CA GLY A 26 0.36 9.15 7.94
C GLY A 26 -0.80 8.50 7.16
N MET A 27 -0.67 7.23 6.78
CA MET A 27 -1.63 6.50 5.91
C MET A 27 -2.61 5.64 6.71
N VAL A 28 -2.90 6.03 7.95
CA VAL A 28 -3.75 5.26 8.85
C VAL A 28 -5.21 5.35 8.42
N LEU A 29 -5.87 4.20 8.38
CA LEU A 29 -7.32 4.08 8.14
C LEU A 29 -7.93 3.25 9.27
N ASP A 30 -8.86 3.84 10.03
CA ASP A 30 -9.60 3.12 11.07
C ASP A 30 -10.83 2.42 10.46
N LEU A 31 -10.77 1.10 10.42
CA LEU A 31 -11.84 0.22 9.96
C LEU A 31 -12.41 -0.61 11.12
N SER A 32 -12.34 -0.12 12.36
CA SER A 32 -12.86 -0.81 13.55
C SER A 32 -14.36 -1.09 13.45
N LYS A 33 -15.13 -0.20 12.80
CA LYS A 33 -16.57 -0.42 12.50
C LYS A 33 -16.83 -1.62 11.57
N LYS A 34 -15.82 -2.02 10.78
CA LYS A 34 -15.84 -3.19 9.89
C LYS A 34 -15.11 -4.40 10.48
N VAL A 35 -14.74 -4.37 11.76
CA VAL A 35 -14.02 -5.46 12.48
C VAL A 35 -12.63 -5.75 11.88
N LEU A 36 -12.03 -4.78 11.18
CA LEU A 36 -10.68 -4.88 10.62
C LEU A 36 -9.63 -4.13 11.44
N GLY A 37 -10.06 -3.26 12.36
CA GLY A 37 -9.18 -2.44 13.19
C GLY A 37 -8.40 -1.40 12.38
N VAL A 38 -7.16 -1.13 12.80
CA VAL A 38 -6.27 -0.16 12.14
C VAL A 38 -5.63 -0.78 10.90
N CYS A 39 -5.93 -0.22 9.75
CA CYS A 39 -5.43 -0.61 8.44
C CYS A 39 -4.62 0.52 7.79
N SER A 40 -4.01 0.22 6.64
CA SER A 40 -3.45 1.24 5.75
C SER A 40 -4.49 1.70 4.74
N ARG A 41 -4.48 2.99 4.40
CA ARG A 41 -5.07 3.49 3.15
C ARG A 41 -4.45 2.76 1.97
N ARG A 42 -5.20 2.65 0.87
CA ARG A 42 -4.68 2.13 -0.41
C ARG A 42 -3.82 3.21 -1.07
N PHE A 43 -2.61 2.85 -1.48
CA PHE A 43 -1.69 3.76 -2.15
C PHE A 43 -0.69 2.99 -3.04
N ALA A 44 -0.03 3.72 -3.93
CA ALA A 44 1.17 3.29 -4.66
C ALA A 44 2.23 4.40 -4.55
N LEU A 45 3.46 4.03 -4.19
CA LEU A 45 4.60 4.94 -4.14
C LEU A 45 5.67 4.50 -5.13
N LEU A 46 6.21 5.44 -5.91
CA LEU A 46 7.46 5.27 -6.63
C LEU A 46 8.57 5.87 -5.75
N VAL A 47 9.52 5.03 -5.35
CA VAL A 47 10.63 5.43 -4.48
C VAL A 47 11.93 5.14 -5.21
N ASP A 48 12.77 6.15 -5.34
CA ASP A 48 14.12 6.06 -5.90
C ASP A 48 15.12 6.70 -4.94
N ASP A 49 16.22 6.00 -4.65
CA ASP A 49 17.25 6.40 -3.69
C ASP A 49 16.68 7.00 -2.38
N LEU A 50 15.76 6.26 -1.74
CA LEU A 50 15.08 6.66 -0.50
C LEU A 50 14.23 7.95 -0.60
N LYS A 51 13.98 8.47 -1.80
CA LYS A 51 13.11 9.61 -2.05
C LYS A 51 11.82 9.17 -2.72
N VAL A 52 10.71 9.74 -2.28
CA VAL A 52 9.41 9.52 -2.92
C VAL A 52 9.33 10.41 -4.16
N VAL A 53 9.27 9.78 -5.34
CA VAL A 53 9.17 10.44 -6.64
C VAL A 53 7.72 10.67 -7.03
N ALA A 54 6.85 9.69 -6.75
CA ALA A 54 5.40 9.80 -6.94
C ALA A 54 4.66 9.16 -5.77
N ALA A 55 3.54 9.76 -5.39
CA ALA A 55 2.69 9.30 -4.29
C ALA A 55 1.21 9.33 -4.68
N ASN A 56 0.70 8.16 -5.09
CA ASN A 56 -0.69 8.01 -5.51
C ASN A 56 -1.49 7.42 -4.33
N VAL A 57 -2.30 8.24 -3.67
CA VAL A 57 -3.02 7.87 -2.45
C VAL A 57 -4.52 7.95 -2.72
N GLU A 58 -5.23 6.85 -2.48
CA GLU A 58 -6.68 6.79 -2.70
C GLU A 58 -7.44 7.54 -1.62
N ALA A 59 -8.58 8.12 -2.01
CA ALA A 59 -9.56 8.63 -1.07
C ALA A 59 -10.44 7.48 -0.56
N GLY A 60 -10.44 7.25 0.76
CA GLY A 60 -11.29 6.23 1.38
C GLY A 60 -11.08 4.82 0.81
N GLU A 61 -12.13 4.27 0.19
CA GLU A 61 -12.21 2.89 -0.32
C GLU A 61 -12.05 2.78 -1.84
N GLU A 62 -11.58 3.85 -2.48
CA GLU A 62 -11.42 3.94 -3.93
C GLU A 62 -10.22 3.15 -4.47
N PHE A 63 -10.22 2.97 -5.80
CA PHE A 63 -9.12 2.40 -6.57
C PHE A 63 -9.08 3.09 -7.95
N THR A 64 -8.49 4.27 -7.99
CA THR A 64 -8.50 5.19 -9.13
C THR A 64 -7.12 5.64 -9.56
N VAL A 65 -6.14 5.66 -8.66
CA VAL A 65 -4.79 6.21 -8.91
C VAL A 65 -3.67 5.24 -8.51
N SER A 66 -3.98 4.18 -7.76
CA SER A 66 -2.99 3.27 -7.20
C SER A 66 -2.78 2.00 -8.02
N SER A 67 -3.12 1.98 -9.32
CA SER A 67 -2.92 0.80 -10.17
C SER A 67 -1.46 0.67 -10.63
N ALA A 68 -1.10 -0.52 -11.10
CA ALA A 68 0.22 -0.74 -11.69
C ALA A 68 0.44 0.07 -12.97
N ASN A 69 -0.62 0.34 -13.74
CA ASN A 69 -0.53 1.16 -14.94
C ASN A 69 -0.30 2.63 -14.58
N ASP A 70 -0.98 3.14 -13.55
CA ASP A 70 -0.82 4.53 -13.09
C ASP A 70 0.61 4.80 -12.64
N ILE A 71 1.23 3.86 -11.91
CA ILE A 71 2.61 4.04 -11.45
C ILE A 71 3.64 3.84 -12.58
N LEU A 72 3.35 2.98 -13.56
CA LEU A 72 4.21 2.82 -14.74
C LEU A 72 4.19 4.07 -15.62
N ALA A 73 3.07 4.79 -15.67
CA ALA A 73 2.98 6.07 -16.38
C ALA A 73 3.69 7.23 -15.64
N ALA A 74 4.09 7.02 -14.37
CA ALA A 74 4.83 7.98 -13.56
C ALA A 74 6.35 7.76 -13.56
N PHE A 75 6.84 6.68 -14.18
CA PHE A 75 8.25 6.51 -14.55
C PHE A 75 8.61 7.42 -15.72
#